data_AF-A0A6U9HSS4-F1
#
_entry.id   AF-A0A6U9HSS4-F1
#
_cell.length_a   1.000
_cell.length_b   1.000
_cell.length_c   1.000
_cell.angle_alpha   90.00
_cell.angle_beta   90.00
_cell.angle_gamma   90.00
#
_symmetry.space_group_name_H-M   'P 1'
#
loop_
_entity.id
_entity.type
_entity.pdbx_description
1 polymer ?
#
loop_
_entity_poly.entity_id
_entity_poly.type
_entity_poly.pdbx_seq_one_letter_code
_entity_poly.pdbx_strand_id
1 'polypeptide(L)'
;MAGAPVPGWRGPHALRQDDQAGLLGGLGRAEEALPRLTAGQGHLRRPLCRFWSRAAALGSAALVVCGVWSGAHVGFARTIHRFRRGQIISAAPWGQQQQWQPPEPPLMTFYMYRASAVDELGKYPFGNINTGNMDGVIWYLMNEVVTMYTAGTRCPRKFNISVIHRFKIQVKSTPELFKEGMNFGPRYAYDKGRCMGRCFPNNLCTGEGDCQFHYDKYGYTLGCNNFYDKYPFPDKPTPAQHGIWYTLPLGGRCARPTGAHDCTWSYEYAGNLSLLELESVVPGQGNCCHGHCTGFWDDQFNTWRTSQRVDQALTAFAKKYPWTPRDVGPAKCDFQWWKWYSPDRWEHRDPWAKENKSDETQKTVDDGNVAVVANGQA
;
A
#
# COMPACT_ATOMS: atom_id res chain seq x y z
N MET A 1 31.42 -43.57 -30.08
CA MET A 1 32.02 -42.50 -29.26
C MET A 1 30.88 -41.69 -28.68
N ALA A 2 30.61 -41.84 -27.39
CA ALA A 2 29.49 -41.24 -26.68
C ALA A 2 29.90 -39.87 -26.14
N GLY A 3 29.12 -38.83 -26.43
CA GLY A 3 29.28 -37.48 -25.89
C GLY A 3 28.59 -37.35 -24.54
N ALA A 4 29.33 -36.89 -23.54
CA ALA A 4 28.83 -36.63 -22.19
C ALA A 4 27.99 -35.34 -22.13
N PRO A 5 26.91 -35.28 -21.31
CA PRO A 5 26.17 -34.05 -21.07
C PRO A 5 26.81 -33.21 -19.95
N VAL A 6 26.76 -31.89 -20.15
CA VAL A 6 27.25 -30.84 -19.24
C VAL A 6 26.33 -30.74 -18.01
N PRO A 7 26.85 -30.50 -16.78
CA PRO A 7 26.01 -30.41 -15.58
C PRO A 7 25.17 -29.13 -15.56
N GLY A 8 23.88 -29.29 -15.30
CA GLY A 8 22.91 -28.21 -15.17
C GLY A 8 23.23 -27.27 -14.00
N TRP A 9 23.16 -25.97 -14.32
CA TRP A 9 23.05 -24.89 -13.35
C TRP A 9 21.79 -25.09 -12.50
N ARG A 10 21.98 -25.36 -11.20
CA ARG A 10 20.91 -25.27 -10.20
C ARG A 10 20.75 -23.81 -9.81
N GLY A 11 19.70 -23.16 -10.30
CA GLY A 11 19.25 -21.87 -9.79
C GLY A 11 18.85 -21.97 -8.31
N PRO A 12 18.92 -20.86 -7.55
CA PRO A 12 18.61 -20.88 -6.12
C PRO A 12 17.13 -21.22 -5.90
N HIS A 13 16.91 -22.05 -4.89
CA HIS A 13 15.61 -22.47 -4.38
C HIS A 13 14.57 -21.32 -4.39
N ALA A 14 13.58 -21.45 -5.28
CA ALA A 14 12.36 -20.65 -5.22
C ALA A 14 11.64 -20.98 -3.91
N LEU A 15 11.72 -20.06 -2.96
CA LEU A 15 10.94 -20.09 -1.74
C LEU A 15 9.46 -20.08 -2.12
N ARG A 16 8.70 -20.96 -1.47
CA ARG A 16 7.24 -21.11 -1.51
C ARG A 16 6.57 -19.75 -1.25
N GLN A 17 6.29 -18.98 -2.31
CA GLN A 17 5.52 -17.72 -2.29
C GLN A 17 4.07 -17.93 -2.74
N ASP A 18 3.65 -19.17 -2.97
CA ASP A 18 2.32 -19.51 -3.50
C ASP A 18 1.16 -19.09 -2.58
N ASP A 19 1.42 -18.89 -1.28
CA ASP A 19 0.44 -18.37 -0.33
C ASP A 19 0.51 -16.84 -0.15
N GLN A 20 1.53 -16.14 -0.71
CA GLN A 20 1.71 -14.70 -0.49
C GLN A 20 0.75 -13.81 -1.28
N ALA A 21 0.17 -14.35 -2.34
CA ALA A 21 -0.60 -13.59 -3.32
C ALA A 21 -2.13 -13.64 -3.09
N GLY A 22 -2.59 -14.13 -1.93
CA GLY A 22 -3.96 -13.89 -1.45
C GLY A 22 -4.15 -12.45 -0.96
N LEU A 23 -3.06 -11.77 -0.59
CA LEU A 23 -3.05 -10.45 0.04
C LEU A 23 -3.21 -9.26 -0.91
N LEU A 24 -3.06 -9.47 -2.21
CA LEU A 24 -3.01 -8.38 -3.19
C LEU A 24 -4.00 -8.54 -4.36
N GLY A 25 -4.66 -9.70 -4.46
CA GLY A 25 -5.56 -10.04 -5.56
C GLY A 25 -6.95 -10.48 -5.15
N GLY A 26 -7.55 -9.90 -4.11
CA GLY A 26 -8.90 -10.23 -3.64
C GLY A 26 -10.00 -9.88 -4.64
N LEU A 27 -10.15 -10.68 -5.70
CA LEU A 27 -11.38 -10.95 -6.47
C LEU A 27 -11.23 -12.36 -7.04
N GLY A 28 -12.28 -13.19 -6.94
CA GLY A 28 -12.41 -14.41 -7.76
C GLY A 28 -12.34 -15.76 -7.03
N ARG A 29 -13.33 -16.06 -6.19
CA ARG A 29 -13.95 -17.40 -6.14
C ARG A 29 -15.27 -17.33 -5.35
N ALA A 30 -16.37 -17.20 -6.08
CA ALA A 30 -17.63 -17.81 -5.71
C ALA A 30 -17.58 -19.26 -6.21
N GLU A 31 -18.02 -20.19 -5.35
CA GLU A 31 -18.41 -21.58 -5.64
C GLU A 31 -17.33 -22.57 -6.12
N GLU A 32 -16.98 -23.55 -5.26
CA GLU A 32 -17.31 -24.96 -5.48
C GLU A 32 -17.00 -25.84 -4.26
N ALA A 33 -17.87 -26.81 -4.03
CA ALA A 33 -17.97 -27.67 -2.87
C ALA A 33 -16.91 -28.81 -2.81
N LEU A 34 -16.66 -29.28 -1.59
CA LEU A 34 -16.03 -30.56 -1.21
C LEU A 34 -16.67 -31.77 -1.97
N PRO A 35 -15.94 -32.90 -2.20
CA PRO A 35 -15.56 -33.79 -1.08
C PRO A 35 -14.20 -34.56 -1.14
N ARG A 36 -13.67 -34.73 0.09
CA ARG A 36 -13.09 -35.92 0.79
C ARG A 36 -11.89 -36.74 0.23
N LEU A 37 -10.87 -36.80 1.13
CA LEU A 37 -10.03 -37.94 1.61
C LEU A 37 -9.07 -38.61 0.59
N THR A 38 -7.78 -38.87 0.89
CA THR A 38 -7.25 -39.71 1.97
C THR A 38 -5.83 -39.35 2.45
N ALA A 39 -5.49 -39.91 3.63
CA ALA A 39 -4.33 -39.70 4.48
C ALA A 39 -2.97 -40.24 3.99
N GLY A 40 -1.89 -39.78 4.65
CA GLY A 40 -0.56 -40.40 4.67
C GLY A 40 0.35 -39.78 5.74
N GLN A 41 0.62 -40.52 6.81
CA GLN A 41 1.43 -40.17 7.98
C GLN A 41 2.95 -40.19 7.71
N GLY A 42 3.75 -39.48 8.53
CA GLY A 42 5.21 -39.59 8.53
C GLY A 42 5.93 -38.76 9.60
N HIS A 43 6.30 -39.43 10.70
CA HIS A 43 6.84 -38.94 11.96
C HIS A 43 8.30 -38.37 12.00
N LEU A 44 8.55 -37.56 13.06
CA LEU A 44 9.70 -37.58 14.02
C LEU A 44 11.11 -37.06 13.63
N ARG A 45 11.56 -35.95 14.25
CA ARG A 45 12.51 -35.88 15.42
C ARG A 45 13.17 -34.50 15.58
N ARG A 46 13.12 -33.95 16.80
CA ARG A 46 14.07 -32.94 17.34
C ARG A 46 15.37 -33.66 17.76
N PRO A 47 16.52 -32.97 17.94
CA PRO A 47 16.80 -32.41 19.28
C PRO A 47 17.75 -31.19 19.37
N LEU A 48 17.68 -30.58 20.57
CA LEU A 48 18.75 -30.00 21.41
C LEU A 48 19.31 -28.59 21.20
N CYS A 49 19.12 -27.81 22.27
CA CYS A 49 19.80 -26.59 22.67
C CYS A 49 21.31 -26.76 22.84
N ARG A 50 22.08 -25.67 22.65
CA ARG A 50 23.07 -25.18 23.63
C ARG A 50 23.45 -23.72 23.37
N PHE A 51 23.54 -23.01 24.49
CA PHE A 51 24.10 -21.66 24.71
C PHE A 51 25.46 -21.45 24.06
N TRP A 52 25.82 -20.19 23.78
CA TRP A 52 27.04 -19.55 24.30
C TRP A 52 26.86 -18.02 24.28
N SER A 53 27.12 -17.40 25.42
CA SER A 53 27.15 -15.96 25.66
C SER A 53 28.46 -15.35 25.16
N ARG A 54 28.44 -14.07 24.76
CA ARG A 54 29.42 -13.07 25.22
C ARG A 54 29.03 -11.65 24.78
N ALA A 55 29.02 -10.78 25.77
CA ALA A 55 28.92 -9.34 25.67
C ALA A 55 30.27 -8.70 25.27
N ALA A 56 30.23 -7.52 24.66
CA ALA A 56 31.15 -6.42 24.96
C ALA A 56 30.55 -5.10 24.45
N ALA A 57 30.60 -4.10 25.32
CA ALA A 57 30.09 -2.74 25.16
C ALA A 57 31.24 -1.77 24.82
N LEU A 58 30.86 -0.48 24.70
CA LEU A 58 31.67 0.76 24.67
C LEU A 58 32.10 1.22 23.26
N GLY A 59 32.00 2.49 22.88
CA GLY A 59 31.74 3.70 23.66
C GLY A 59 31.38 4.89 22.78
N SER A 60 30.72 5.87 23.41
CA SER A 60 30.32 7.16 22.87
C SER A 60 31.49 8.14 22.79
N ALA A 61 31.52 8.99 21.76
CA ALA A 61 32.29 10.24 21.76
C ALA A 61 31.42 11.34 21.15
N ALA A 62 31.03 12.30 21.99
CA ALA A 62 30.39 13.55 21.59
C ALA A 62 31.48 14.57 21.24
N LEU A 63 31.34 15.23 20.09
CA LEU A 63 32.22 16.29 19.63
C LEU A 63 31.50 17.64 19.82
N VAL A 64 32.02 18.43 20.75
CA VAL A 64 31.69 19.85 20.96
C VAL A 64 32.57 20.66 20.01
N VAL A 65 31.96 21.49 19.15
CA VAL A 65 32.70 22.48 18.35
C VAL A 65 32.23 23.87 18.79
N CYS A 66 33.15 24.59 19.44
CA CYS A 66 33.02 26.00 19.77
C CYS A 66 33.14 26.87 18.50
N GLY A 67 32.32 27.92 18.44
CA GLY A 67 32.33 28.91 17.37
C GLY A 67 33.43 29.95 17.49
N VAL A 68 33.69 30.64 16.37
CA VAL A 68 34.43 31.91 16.31
C VAL A 68 33.58 32.89 15.51
N TRP A 69 33.14 33.95 16.17
CA TRP A 69 32.50 35.12 15.57
C TRP A 69 33.57 36.15 15.24
N SER A 70 33.63 36.61 13.99
CA SER A 70 34.46 37.74 13.56
C SER A 70 33.54 38.93 13.28
N GLY A 71 33.73 40.01 14.06
CA GLY A 71 33.01 41.27 13.89
C GLY A 71 33.63 42.12 12.78
N ALA A 72 32.76 42.69 11.94
CA ALA A 72 33.12 43.75 11.00
C ALA A 72 32.31 45.01 11.35
N HIS A 73 33.02 46.09 11.65
CA HIS A 73 32.47 47.42 11.89
C HIS A 73 32.08 48.08 10.55
N VAL A 74 30.82 48.51 10.42
CA VAL A 74 30.37 49.40 9.35
C VAL A 74 29.97 50.75 9.97
N GLY A 75 30.61 51.81 9.50
CA GLY A 75 30.41 53.18 9.97
C GLY A 75 29.06 53.77 9.55
N PHE A 76 28.39 54.41 10.49
CA PHE A 76 27.16 55.18 10.27
C PHE A 76 27.51 56.62 9.89
N ALA A 77 27.20 57.01 8.64
CA ALA A 77 27.16 58.41 8.24
C ALA A 77 25.79 59.01 8.61
N ARG A 78 25.78 60.04 9.48
CA ARG A 78 24.59 60.81 9.84
C ARG A 78 24.24 61.78 8.72
N THR A 79 23.15 61.52 8.01
CA THR A 79 22.48 62.51 7.15
C THR A 79 21.29 63.09 7.90
N ILE A 80 21.36 64.38 8.25
CA ILE A 80 20.27 65.11 8.90
C ILE A 80 19.34 65.65 7.81
N HIS A 81 18.19 65.02 7.62
CA HIS A 81 17.12 65.58 6.79
C HIS A 81 16.25 66.55 7.61
N ARG A 82 16.18 67.80 7.14
CA ARG A 82 15.21 68.82 7.57
C ARG A 82 13.78 68.32 7.32
N PHE A 83 13.04 68.05 8.38
CA PHE A 83 11.60 67.82 8.31
C PHE A 83 10.85 69.14 8.13
N ARG A 84 10.13 69.29 7.02
CA ARG A 84 9.10 70.33 6.85
C ARG A 84 7.89 69.94 7.70
N ARG A 85 7.47 70.84 8.60
CA ARG A 85 6.18 70.77 9.28
C ARG A 85 5.06 71.01 8.26
N GLY A 86 4.03 70.16 8.29
CA GLY A 86 2.76 70.44 7.60
C GLY A 86 2.33 69.40 6.57
N GLN A 87 2.17 68.14 6.97
CA GLN A 87 1.18 67.26 6.35
C GLN A 87 0.45 66.53 7.48
N ILE A 88 -0.86 66.78 7.57
CA ILE A 88 -1.76 65.95 8.37
C ILE A 88 -1.79 64.60 7.66
N ILE A 89 -1.02 63.65 8.18
CA ILE A 89 -1.12 62.26 7.79
C ILE A 89 -2.47 61.79 8.32
N SER A 90 -3.43 61.59 7.43
CA SER A 90 -4.62 60.80 7.72
C SER A 90 -4.14 59.48 8.32
N ALA A 91 -4.49 59.24 9.58
CA ALA A 91 -4.21 57.98 10.24
C ALA A 91 -4.94 56.88 9.45
N ALA A 92 -4.19 56.05 8.73
CA ALA A 92 -4.70 54.83 8.17
C ALA A 92 -5.33 54.00 9.32
N PRO A 93 -6.47 53.33 9.11
CA PRO A 93 -7.11 52.58 10.18
C PRO A 93 -6.16 51.49 10.66
N TRP A 94 -5.75 51.60 11.93
CA TRP A 94 -5.05 50.53 12.62
C TRP A 94 -6.03 49.38 12.81
N GLY A 95 -5.68 48.21 12.26
CA GLY A 95 -6.23 46.94 12.75
C GLY A 95 -7.22 46.24 11.82
N GLN A 96 -6.70 45.62 10.77
CA GLN A 96 -7.14 44.25 10.49
C GLN A 96 -5.96 43.33 10.82
N GLN A 97 -5.96 42.78 12.03
CA GLN A 97 -5.15 41.60 12.31
C GLN A 97 -5.65 40.52 11.36
N GLN A 98 -4.86 40.17 10.34
CA GLN A 98 -5.09 38.96 9.56
C GLN A 98 -5.03 37.78 10.55
N GLN A 99 -6.20 37.26 10.90
CA GLN A 99 -6.33 36.10 11.76
C GLN A 99 -5.60 34.94 11.08
N TRP A 100 -4.50 34.49 11.67
CA TRP A 100 -3.79 33.31 11.19
C TRP A 100 -4.75 32.13 11.21
N GLN A 101 -5.11 31.65 10.03
CA GLN A 101 -5.86 30.41 9.89
C GLN A 101 -4.85 29.28 9.74
N PRO A 102 -4.97 28.18 10.50
CA PRO A 102 -4.13 27.03 10.29
C PRO A 102 -4.30 26.54 8.84
N PRO A 103 -3.23 26.04 8.21
CA PRO A 103 -3.33 25.54 6.85
C PRO A 103 -4.34 24.37 6.81
N GLU A 104 -5.30 24.46 5.89
CA GLU A 104 -6.22 23.36 5.63
C GLU A 104 -5.57 22.29 4.76
N PRO A 105 -6.01 21.02 4.89
CA PRO A 105 -5.58 19.96 4.00
C PRO A 105 -6.00 20.26 2.55
N PRO A 106 -5.11 20.04 1.55
CA PRO A 106 -5.43 20.29 0.15
C PRO A 106 -6.42 19.25 -0.39
N LEU A 107 -7.32 19.69 -1.29
CA LEU A 107 -8.08 18.76 -2.13
C LEU A 107 -7.18 18.28 -3.28
N MET A 108 -6.82 17.00 -3.26
CA MET A 108 -6.01 16.37 -4.29
C MET A 108 -6.90 15.67 -5.32
N THR A 109 -6.51 15.70 -6.59
CA THR A 109 -7.19 14.95 -7.67
C THR A 109 -6.15 14.20 -8.49
N PHE A 110 -6.34 12.90 -8.66
CA PHE A 110 -5.38 12.03 -9.36
C PHE A 110 -6.06 10.78 -9.91
N TYR A 111 -5.36 9.97 -10.71
CA TYR A 111 -5.88 8.68 -11.17
C TYR A 111 -5.39 7.54 -10.28
N MET A 112 -6.30 6.62 -9.98
CA MET A 112 -6.00 5.28 -9.48
C MET A 112 -6.50 4.23 -10.47
N TYR A 113 -5.90 3.06 -10.40
CA TYR A 113 -6.16 1.94 -11.30
C TYR A 113 -6.45 0.68 -10.50
N ARG A 114 -7.31 -0.19 -11.06
CA ARG A 114 -7.63 -1.50 -10.50
C ARG A 114 -7.73 -2.52 -11.61
N ALA A 115 -7.03 -3.64 -11.46
CA ALA A 115 -7.20 -4.79 -12.34
C ALA A 115 -8.32 -5.69 -11.79
N SER A 116 -9.22 -6.16 -12.66
CA SER A 116 -10.29 -7.10 -12.28
C SER A 116 -10.70 -7.99 -13.46
N ALA A 117 -11.53 -9.00 -13.18
CA ALA A 117 -12.23 -9.74 -14.22
C ALA A 117 -13.24 -8.82 -14.94
N VAL A 118 -13.67 -9.25 -16.14
CA VAL A 118 -14.77 -8.61 -16.85
C VAL A 118 -16.03 -8.63 -15.96
N ASP A 119 -16.81 -7.55 -16.03
CA ASP A 119 -18.08 -7.36 -15.33
C ASP A 119 -18.02 -7.35 -13.79
N GLU A 120 -16.84 -7.35 -13.16
CA GLU A 120 -16.73 -7.21 -11.70
C GLU A 120 -17.13 -5.81 -11.20
N LEU A 121 -16.84 -4.78 -11.98
CA LEU A 121 -17.20 -3.42 -11.62
C LEU A 121 -18.73 -3.26 -11.63
N GLY A 122 -19.30 -2.84 -10.51
CA GLY A 122 -20.75 -2.64 -10.34
C GLY A 122 -21.46 -3.77 -9.59
N LYS A 123 -20.84 -4.94 -9.45
CA LYS A 123 -21.39 -6.03 -8.60
C LYS A 123 -21.33 -5.68 -7.11
N TYR A 124 -20.33 -4.89 -6.71
CA TYR A 124 -20.09 -4.48 -5.34
C TYR A 124 -19.89 -2.98 -5.24
N PRO A 125 -20.21 -2.35 -4.09
CA PRO A 125 -19.87 -0.96 -3.84
C PRO A 125 -18.38 -0.72 -4.03
N PHE A 126 -18.03 0.37 -4.72
CA PHE A 126 -16.63 0.77 -4.84
C PHE A 126 -16.16 1.40 -3.53
N GLY A 127 -15.43 0.61 -2.76
CA GLY A 127 -14.91 0.88 -1.41
C GLY A 127 -14.56 -0.43 -0.72
N ASN A 128 -13.74 -0.38 0.33
CA ASN A 128 -13.08 -1.54 0.93
C ASN A 128 -12.25 -2.33 -0.09
N ILE A 129 -11.44 -1.61 -0.87
CA ILE A 129 -10.69 -2.14 -2.01
C ILE A 129 -9.24 -1.65 -2.04
N ASN A 130 -8.37 -2.48 -2.62
CA ASN A 130 -7.04 -2.09 -3.02
C ASN A 130 -7.04 -1.52 -4.44
N THR A 131 -6.23 -0.49 -4.66
CA THR A 131 -5.93 0.08 -5.99
C THR A 131 -4.44 0.42 -6.06
N GLY A 132 -3.98 0.92 -7.20
CA GLY A 132 -2.61 1.42 -7.35
C GLY A 132 -2.53 2.53 -8.39
N ASN A 133 -1.34 3.12 -8.51
CA ASN A 133 -1.01 3.84 -9.73
C ASN A 133 -0.70 2.84 -10.87
N MET A 134 -0.41 3.34 -12.08
CA MET A 134 -0.17 2.47 -13.23
C MET A 134 1.03 1.54 -13.00
N ASP A 135 2.14 2.05 -12.46
CA ASP A 135 3.30 1.23 -12.07
C ASP A 135 2.92 0.07 -11.15
N GLY A 136 2.16 0.34 -10.09
CA GLY A 136 1.73 -0.66 -9.12
C GLY A 136 0.80 -1.71 -9.73
N VAL A 137 -0.09 -1.31 -10.64
CA VAL A 137 -1.02 -2.24 -11.32
C VAL A 137 -0.30 -3.08 -12.38
N ILE A 138 0.60 -2.50 -13.17
CA ILE A 138 1.41 -3.25 -14.15
C ILE A 138 2.30 -4.25 -13.42
N TRP A 139 2.91 -3.87 -12.29
CA TRP A 139 3.67 -4.80 -11.46
C TRP A 139 2.82 -5.95 -10.95
N TYR A 140 1.63 -5.66 -10.40
CA TYR A 140 0.70 -6.69 -9.93
C TYR A 140 0.29 -7.65 -11.06
N LEU A 141 -0.10 -7.10 -12.21
CA LEU A 141 -0.49 -7.90 -13.37
C LEU A 141 0.64 -8.83 -13.81
N MET A 142 1.83 -8.27 -13.97
CA MET A 142 3.00 -9.01 -14.44
C MET A 142 3.37 -10.11 -13.45
N ASN A 143 3.52 -9.82 -12.15
CA ASN A 143 4.03 -10.79 -11.19
C ASN A 143 2.99 -11.81 -10.72
N GLU A 144 1.73 -11.42 -10.58
CA GLU A 144 0.73 -12.27 -9.92
C GLU A 144 -0.35 -12.80 -10.84
N VAL A 145 -0.73 -12.04 -11.86
CA VAL A 145 -1.92 -12.36 -12.66
C VAL A 145 -1.56 -13.12 -13.92
N VAL A 146 -0.59 -12.58 -14.66
CA VAL A 146 -0.21 -13.08 -15.97
C VAL A 146 0.86 -14.15 -15.85
N THR A 147 1.92 -13.92 -15.07
CA THR A 147 3.03 -14.89 -14.98
C THR A 147 3.00 -15.74 -13.71
N MET A 148 2.24 -15.35 -12.68
CA MET A 148 2.17 -16.03 -11.37
C MET A 148 3.54 -16.40 -10.81
N TYR A 149 4.49 -15.46 -10.84
CA TYR A 149 5.89 -15.63 -10.43
C TYR A 149 6.65 -16.73 -11.18
N THR A 150 6.10 -17.24 -12.28
CA THR A 150 6.75 -18.21 -13.18
C THR A 150 7.19 -17.55 -14.48
N ALA A 151 8.06 -18.19 -15.24
CA ALA A 151 8.36 -17.73 -16.60
C ALA A 151 7.22 -18.17 -17.54
N GLY A 152 6.64 -17.23 -18.28
CA GLY A 152 5.55 -17.51 -19.23
C GLY A 152 4.16 -17.13 -18.72
N THR A 153 3.23 -16.93 -19.65
CA THR A 153 1.83 -16.53 -19.38
C THR A 153 1.00 -17.73 -18.96
N ARG A 154 0.23 -17.58 -17.88
CA ARG A 154 -0.79 -18.55 -17.46
C ARG A 154 -2.17 -18.15 -17.97
N CYS A 155 -2.82 -19.10 -18.64
CA CYS A 155 -4.18 -18.94 -19.16
C CYS A 155 -5.06 -20.12 -18.74
N PRO A 156 -6.24 -19.87 -18.14
CA PRO A 156 -6.78 -18.54 -17.81
C PRO A 156 -5.90 -17.80 -16.78
N ARG A 157 -5.87 -16.47 -16.88
CA ARG A 157 -5.13 -15.62 -15.94
C ARG A 157 -5.67 -15.82 -14.54
N LYS A 158 -4.84 -15.58 -13.52
CA LYS A 158 -5.27 -15.68 -12.12
C LYS A 158 -6.54 -14.85 -11.92
N PHE A 159 -7.56 -15.48 -11.32
CA PHE A 159 -8.86 -14.87 -11.04
C PHE A 159 -9.64 -14.35 -12.27
N ASN A 160 -9.31 -14.80 -13.48
CA ASN A 160 -9.89 -14.31 -14.73
C ASN A 160 -9.72 -12.79 -14.95
N ILE A 161 -8.73 -12.18 -14.29
CA ILE A 161 -8.43 -10.75 -14.43
C ILE A 161 -8.05 -10.45 -15.87
N SER A 162 -8.71 -9.46 -16.46
CA SER A 162 -8.64 -9.19 -17.90
C SER A 162 -8.88 -7.73 -18.27
N VAL A 163 -9.15 -6.86 -17.29
CA VAL A 163 -9.42 -5.43 -17.49
C VAL A 163 -8.65 -4.60 -16.46
N ILE A 164 -8.09 -3.48 -16.90
CA ILE A 164 -7.59 -2.39 -16.05
C ILE A 164 -8.63 -1.27 -16.07
N HIS A 165 -9.22 -0.98 -14.92
CA HIS A 165 -10.11 0.16 -14.73
C HIS A 165 -9.33 1.38 -14.25
N ARG A 166 -9.72 2.56 -14.71
CA ARG A 166 -9.16 3.86 -14.30
C ARG A 166 -10.24 4.67 -13.58
N PHE A 167 -9.88 5.27 -12.45
CA PHE A 167 -10.76 6.08 -11.62
C PHE A 167 -10.11 7.42 -11.34
N LYS A 168 -10.84 8.51 -11.59
CA LYS A 168 -10.45 9.84 -11.10
C LYS A 168 -10.85 9.92 -9.65
N ILE A 169 -9.88 10.12 -8.77
CA ILE A 169 -10.05 10.11 -7.33
C ILE A 169 -9.88 11.53 -6.83
N GLN A 170 -10.75 11.96 -5.93
CA GLN A 170 -10.54 13.18 -5.14
C GLN A 170 -10.39 12.82 -3.67
N VAL A 171 -9.43 13.45 -3.00
CA VAL A 171 -9.11 13.20 -1.58
C VAL A 171 -8.90 14.51 -0.87
N LYS A 172 -9.47 14.64 0.32
CA LYS A 172 -9.11 15.67 1.30
C LYS A 172 -8.89 14.96 2.63
N SER A 173 -7.67 15.02 3.15
CA SER A 173 -7.32 14.40 4.43
C SER A 173 -8.05 15.09 5.57
N THR A 174 -8.15 14.41 6.71
CA THR A 174 -8.70 15.02 7.92
C THR A 174 -7.71 16.01 8.53
N PRO A 175 -8.19 17.05 9.24
CA PRO A 175 -7.30 17.99 9.94
C PRO A 175 -6.33 17.30 10.89
N GLU A 176 -6.74 16.20 11.54
CA GLU A 176 -5.94 15.41 12.46
C GLU A 176 -4.80 14.70 11.74
N LEU A 177 -5.07 14.07 10.61
CA LEU A 177 -4.03 13.44 9.78
C LEU A 177 -3.08 14.50 9.21
N PHE A 178 -3.63 15.62 8.73
CA PHE A 178 -2.84 16.71 8.14
C PHE A 178 -1.92 17.38 9.15
N LYS A 179 -2.37 17.53 10.41
CA LYS A 179 -1.54 18.02 11.52
C LYS A 179 -0.34 17.11 11.79
N GLU A 180 -0.43 15.82 11.47
CA GLU A 180 0.69 14.90 11.54
C GLU A 180 1.66 15.02 10.36
N GLY A 181 1.39 15.90 9.39
CA GLY A 181 2.23 16.13 8.21
C GLY A 181 1.99 15.13 7.08
N MET A 182 0.80 14.53 7.02
CA MET A 182 0.42 13.50 6.04
C MET A 182 -0.94 13.82 5.42
N ASN A 183 -1.15 13.40 4.18
CA ASN A 183 -2.46 13.37 3.54
C ASN A 183 -2.98 11.95 3.37
N PHE A 184 -2.08 10.98 3.35
CA PHE A 184 -2.39 9.57 3.30
C PHE A 184 -2.02 8.90 4.61
N GLY A 185 -2.93 8.07 5.07
CA GLY A 185 -2.72 7.20 6.20
C GLY A 185 -2.07 5.86 5.80
N PRO A 186 -2.18 4.87 6.69
CA PRO A 186 -1.65 3.53 6.49
C PRO A 186 -2.37 2.78 5.37
N ARG A 187 -1.61 2.19 4.43
CA ARG A 187 -2.20 1.24 3.46
C ARG A 187 -2.57 -0.06 4.14
N TYR A 188 -3.86 -0.25 4.39
CA TYR A 188 -4.44 -1.54 4.76
C TYR A 188 -4.77 -2.38 3.53
N ALA A 189 -4.45 -3.66 3.60
CA ALA A 189 -4.91 -4.62 2.60
C ALA A 189 -6.39 -4.92 2.85
N TYR A 190 -7.20 -4.84 1.79
CA TYR A 190 -8.56 -5.38 1.82
C TYR A 190 -8.61 -6.74 1.13
N ASP A 191 -9.14 -7.76 1.80
CA ASP A 191 -9.46 -9.05 1.20
C ASP A 191 -10.96 -9.32 1.34
N LYS A 192 -11.63 -9.65 0.24
CA LYS A 192 -13.10 -9.84 0.17
C LYS A 192 -13.91 -8.72 0.85
N GLY A 193 -13.45 -7.47 0.73
CA GLY A 193 -14.09 -6.31 1.33
C GLY A 193 -13.85 -6.14 2.84
N ARG A 194 -13.05 -7.01 3.47
CA ARG A 194 -12.65 -6.92 4.87
C ARG A 194 -11.27 -6.29 5.00
N CYS A 195 -11.11 -5.42 6.00
CA CYS A 195 -9.82 -4.81 6.29
C CYS A 195 -8.93 -5.82 7.03
N MET A 196 -7.81 -6.21 6.42
CA MET A 196 -6.91 -7.20 6.99
C MET A 196 -5.89 -6.59 7.96
N GLY A 197 -5.94 -5.27 8.16
CA GLY A 197 -4.90 -4.55 8.88
C GLY A 197 -3.64 -4.38 8.05
N ARG A 198 -2.53 -4.14 8.74
CA ARG A 198 -1.20 -4.06 8.14
C ARG A 198 -0.72 -5.47 7.92
N CYS A 199 -0.12 -5.73 6.77
CA CYS A 199 0.42 -7.04 6.44
C CYS A 199 1.94 -6.95 6.30
N PHE A 200 2.62 -8.02 6.71
CA PHE A 200 4.06 -8.14 6.89
C PHE A 200 4.57 -9.42 6.22
N PRO A 201 5.90 -9.60 6.10
CA PRO A 201 6.47 -10.83 5.56
C PRO A 201 5.87 -12.11 6.16
N ASN A 202 5.82 -13.18 5.35
CA ASN A 202 5.17 -14.45 5.68
C ASN A 202 3.64 -14.38 5.83
N ASN A 203 3.00 -13.40 5.19
CA ASN A 203 1.54 -13.23 5.18
C ASN A 203 0.90 -12.97 6.54
N LEU A 204 1.71 -12.48 7.46
CA LEU A 204 1.21 -12.13 8.78
C LEU A 204 0.59 -10.73 8.70
N CYS A 205 -0.62 -10.57 9.23
CA CYS A 205 -1.29 -9.29 9.32
C CYS A 205 -1.78 -9.03 10.75
N THR A 206 -2.00 -7.77 11.09
CA THR A 206 -2.55 -7.36 12.39
C THR A 206 -4.03 -7.70 12.56
N GLY A 207 -4.83 -7.39 11.54
CA GLY A 207 -6.28 -7.60 11.52
C GLY A 207 -7.13 -6.32 11.60
N GLU A 208 -8.44 -6.53 11.57
CA GLU A 208 -9.45 -5.45 11.44
C GLU A 208 -9.44 -4.43 12.59
N GLY A 209 -9.07 -4.85 13.81
CA GLY A 209 -8.97 -3.95 14.96
C GLY A 209 -7.92 -2.85 14.76
N ASP A 210 -6.85 -3.13 14.02
CA ASP A 210 -5.82 -2.14 13.67
C ASP A 210 -6.39 -1.07 12.73
N CYS A 211 -7.18 -1.50 11.73
CA CYS A 211 -7.90 -0.58 10.87
C CYS A 211 -8.84 0.31 11.65
N GLN A 212 -9.67 -0.29 12.52
CA GLN A 212 -10.67 0.45 13.29
C GLN A 212 -10.02 1.47 14.22
N PHE A 213 -8.95 1.09 14.93
CA PHE A 213 -8.21 2.00 15.80
C PHE A 213 -7.74 3.27 15.07
N HIS A 214 -7.24 3.12 13.85
CA HIS A 214 -6.75 4.25 13.08
C HIS A 214 -7.87 5.06 12.42
N TYR A 215 -8.94 4.40 11.96
CA TYR A 215 -10.11 5.09 11.44
C TYR A 215 -10.86 5.87 12.52
N ASP A 216 -10.93 5.37 13.76
CA ASP A 216 -11.52 6.10 14.90
C ASP A 216 -10.71 7.35 15.24
N LYS A 217 -9.39 7.30 15.08
CA LYS A 217 -8.50 8.41 15.41
C LYS A 217 -8.45 9.49 14.33
N TYR A 218 -8.35 9.08 13.07
CA TYR A 218 -8.05 10.00 11.96
C TYR A 218 -9.17 10.07 10.93
N GLY A 219 -10.28 9.37 11.14
CA GLY A 219 -11.32 9.16 10.13
C GLY A 219 -10.93 8.11 9.10
N TYR A 220 -11.85 7.82 8.18
CA TYR A 220 -11.67 6.88 7.07
C TYR A 220 -10.74 7.44 5.98
N THR A 221 -9.51 7.77 6.35
CA THR A 221 -8.50 8.32 5.44
C THR A 221 -8.03 7.26 4.45
N LEU A 222 -7.68 7.68 3.23
CA LEU A 222 -7.02 6.79 2.28
C LEU A 222 -5.63 6.45 2.78
N GLY A 223 -5.26 5.20 2.60
CA GLY A 223 -3.90 4.77 2.85
C GLY A 223 -3.09 4.65 1.59
N CYS A 224 -1.79 4.83 1.71
CA CYS A 224 -0.85 4.60 0.63
C CYS A 224 0.43 3.91 1.14
N ASN A 225 1.10 3.21 0.23
CA ASN A 225 2.47 2.82 0.43
C ASN A 225 3.18 2.84 -0.93
N ASN A 226 4.39 3.40 -0.97
CA ASN A 226 5.20 3.43 -2.17
C ASN A 226 6.19 2.25 -2.17
N PHE A 227 6.59 1.80 -3.35
CA PHE A 227 7.45 0.62 -3.51
C PHE A 227 8.91 0.92 -3.16
N TYR A 228 9.31 2.19 -3.22
CA TYR A 228 10.66 2.63 -2.91
C TYR A 228 11.01 2.43 -1.43
N ASP A 229 10.07 2.74 -0.53
CA ASP A 229 10.23 2.62 0.92
C ASP A 229 10.31 1.16 1.41
N LYS A 230 9.97 0.21 0.53
CA LYS A 230 9.95 -1.23 0.79
C LYS A 230 9.14 -1.62 2.04
N TYR A 231 8.07 -0.87 2.28
CA TYR A 231 7.24 -1.05 3.46
C TYR A 231 5.77 -0.70 3.17
N PRO A 232 4.79 -1.46 3.72
CA PRO A 232 4.99 -2.78 4.30
C PRO A 232 5.26 -3.84 3.22
N PHE A 233 4.78 -3.60 1.99
CA PHE A 233 5.06 -4.41 0.80
C PHE A 233 5.04 -3.57 -0.48
N PRO A 234 5.85 -3.88 -1.50
CA PRO A 234 6.85 -4.94 -1.53
C PRO A 234 7.96 -4.68 -0.51
N ASP A 235 8.54 -5.72 0.09
CA ASP A 235 9.62 -5.63 1.08
C ASP A 235 11.02 -5.69 0.43
N LYS A 236 11.04 -5.69 -0.89
CA LYS A 236 12.23 -5.81 -1.75
C LYS A 236 12.13 -4.85 -2.92
N PRO A 237 13.27 -4.46 -3.53
CA PRO A 237 13.26 -3.71 -4.79
C PRO A 237 12.44 -4.40 -5.86
N THR A 238 11.69 -3.61 -6.64
CA THR A 238 10.89 -4.10 -7.77
C THR A 238 11.27 -3.35 -9.05
N PRO A 239 10.97 -3.92 -10.24
CA PRO A 239 11.16 -3.20 -11.50
C PRO A 239 10.16 -2.04 -11.70
N ALA A 240 9.13 -1.92 -10.85
CA ALA A 240 8.17 -0.82 -10.85
C ALA A 240 8.53 0.19 -9.74
N GLN A 241 9.65 0.90 -9.92
CA GLN A 241 10.25 1.74 -8.86
C GLN A 241 9.33 2.86 -8.37
N HIS A 242 8.41 3.34 -9.21
CA HIS A 242 7.44 4.37 -8.87
C HIS A 242 6.07 3.79 -8.48
N GLY A 243 5.98 2.49 -8.25
CA GLY A 243 4.76 1.83 -7.82
C GLY A 243 4.25 2.41 -6.51
N ILE A 244 2.95 2.74 -6.49
CA ILE A 244 2.22 3.13 -5.30
C ILE A 244 0.97 2.28 -5.26
N TRP A 245 0.74 1.69 -4.10
CA TRP A 245 -0.53 1.07 -3.79
C TRP A 245 -1.33 1.96 -2.85
N TYR A 246 -2.64 1.92 -3.03
CA TYR A 246 -3.61 2.68 -2.26
C TYR A 246 -4.69 1.76 -1.69
N THR A 247 -5.31 2.22 -0.62
CA THR A 247 -6.48 1.58 -0.03
C THR A 247 -7.62 2.59 0.06
N LEU A 248 -8.83 2.14 -0.26
CA LEU A 248 -10.04 2.97 -0.31
C LEU A 248 -11.07 2.39 0.67
N PRO A 249 -11.15 2.85 1.93
CA PRO A 249 -12.20 2.42 2.86
C PRO A 249 -13.57 2.92 2.40
N LEU A 250 -14.61 2.09 2.50
CA LEU A 250 -15.97 2.49 2.12
C LEU A 250 -16.52 3.63 3.00
N GLY A 251 -16.20 3.62 4.30
CA GLY A 251 -16.76 4.57 5.28
C GLY A 251 -16.43 6.04 5.07
N GLY A 252 -15.38 6.38 4.31
CA GLY A 252 -14.97 7.75 4.02
C GLY A 252 -15.48 8.30 2.69
N ARG A 253 -16.24 7.49 1.94
CA ARG A 253 -16.69 7.83 0.59
C ARG A 253 -17.87 8.79 0.65
N CYS A 254 -17.74 9.91 -0.03
CA CYS A 254 -18.81 10.90 -0.18
C CYS A 254 -18.83 11.50 -1.60
N ALA A 255 -19.77 12.41 -1.87
CA ALA A 255 -19.88 13.05 -3.18
C ALA A 255 -18.78 14.10 -3.42
N ARG A 256 -18.38 14.84 -2.39
CA ARG A 256 -17.34 15.87 -2.44
C ARG A 256 -16.54 15.84 -1.13
N PRO A 257 -15.25 15.46 -1.17
CA PRO A 257 -14.43 15.33 0.04
C PRO A 257 -14.35 16.64 0.81
N THR A 258 -14.74 16.60 2.08
CA THR A 258 -14.67 17.76 2.99
C THR A 258 -13.46 17.70 3.91
N GLY A 259 -12.91 16.49 4.12
CA GLY A 259 -11.93 16.22 5.18
C GLY A 259 -12.58 15.90 6.52
N ALA A 260 -13.91 15.72 6.58
CA ALA A 260 -14.55 15.11 7.75
C ALA A 260 -14.18 13.62 7.85
N HIS A 261 -14.29 13.04 9.05
CA HIS A 261 -13.89 11.65 9.29
C HIS A 261 -14.62 10.63 8.43
N ASP A 262 -15.85 10.94 8.00
CA ASP A 262 -16.72 10.14 7.14
C ASP A 262 -16.77 10.63 5.68
N CYS A 263 -16.02 11.69 5.33
CA CYS A 263 -16.03 12.29 4.00
C CYS A 263 -14.64 12.76 3.57
N THR A 264 -13.77 11.78 3.32
CA THR A 264 -12.36 11.97 2.97
C THR A 264 -12.08 11.75 1.49
N TRP A 265 -12.97 11.07 0.75
CA TRP A 265 -12.74 10.78 -0.66
C TRP A 265 -14.00 10.61 -1.50
N SER A 266 -13.81 10.74 -2.82
CA SER A 266 -14.81 10.46 -3.84
C SER A 266 -14.13 9.90 -5.09
N TYR A 267 -14.91 9.39 -6.02
CA TYR A 267 -14.39 8.97 -7.31
C TYR A 267 -15.37 9.22 -8.45
N GLU A 268 -14.80 9.27 -9.64
CA GLU A 268 -15.50 9.21 -10.92
C GLU A 268 -14.84 8.12 -11.77
N TYR A 269 -15.65 7.28 -12.40
CA TYR A 269 -15.12 6.27 -13.31
C TYR A 269 -14.56 6.94 -14.58
N ALA A 270 -13.31 6.64 -14.92
CA ALA A 270 -12.57 7.32 -15.98
C ALA A 270 -12.13 6.36 -17.11
N GLY A 271 -12.88 5.27 -17.30
CA GLY A 271 -12.69 4.32 -18.40
C GLY A 271 -11.93 3.05 -18.03
N ASN A 272 -11.72 2.20 -19.03
CA ASN A 272 -10.99 0.94 -18.90
C ASN A 272 -10.14 0.62 -20.13
N LEU A 273 -9.22 -0.30 -19.93
CA LEU A 273 -8.42 -0.96 -20.95
C LEU A 273 -8.50 -2.46 -20.72
N SER A 274 -8.87 -3.24 -21.72
CA SER A 274 -8.72 -4.70 -21.65
C SER A 274 -7.25 -5.08 -21.78
N LEU A 275 -6.84 -6.19 -21.16
CA LEU A 275 -5.48 -6.68 -21.33
C LEU A 275 -5.20 -7.10 -22.78
N LEU A 276 -6.20 -7.56 -23.53
CA LEU A 276 -6.02 -7.88 -24.95
C LEU A 276 -5.70 -6.63 -25.79
N GLU A 277 -6.38 -5.50 -25.54
CA GLU A 277 -6.05 -4.22 -26.18
C GLU A 277 -4.60 -3.78 -25.87
N LEU A 278 -4.12 -4.03 -24.65
CA LEU A 278 -2.75 -3.72 -24.24
C LEU A 278 -1.71 -4.70 -24.81
N GLU A 279 -2.07 -5.96 -24.98
CA GLU A 279 -1.16 -6.99 -25.48
C GLU A 279 -1.00 -6.92 -26.99
N SER A 280 -2.01 -6.41 -27.71
CA SER A 280 -1.98 -6.33 -29.17
C SER A 280 -1.00 -5.28 -29.72
N VAL A 281 -0.51 -4.36 -28.88
CA VAL A 281 0.53 -3.38 -29.30
C VAL A 281 1.93 -4.00 -29.38
N VAL A 282 2.14 -5.18 -28.78
CA VAL A 282 3.42 -5.89 -28.84
C VAL A 282 3.19 -7.34 -29.21
N PRO A 283 3.06 -7.68 -30.51
CA PRO A 283 2.96 -9.08 -30.95
C PRO A 283 4.14 -9.91 -30.45
N GLY A 284 3.91 -11.18 -30.14
CA GLY A 284 4.96 -12.10 -29.71
C GLY A 284 4.60 -13.55 -29.98
N GLN A 285 5.48 -14.48 -29.59
CA GLN A 285 5.31 -15.92 -29.86
C GLN A 285 5.28 -16.81 -28.61
N GLY A 286 5.75 -16.31 -27.46
CA GLY A 286 5.86 -17.13 -26.23
C GLY A 286 4.66 -16.99 -25.29
N ASN A 287 4.30 -15.75 -24.97
CA ASN A 287 3.27 -15.45 -23.99
C ASN A 287 1.89 -15.42 -24.66
N CYS A 288 1.17 -16.54 -24.64
CA CYS A 288 -0.10 -16.71 -25.37
C CYS A 288 -1.31 -16.90 -24.44
N CYS A 289 -2.40 -16.21 -24.75
CA CYS A 289 -3.70 -16.39 -24.09
C CYS A 289 -4.84 -16.38 -25.09
N HIS A 290 -5.71 -17.41 -25.06
CA HIS A 290 -6.83 -17.55 -26.00
C HIS A 290 -6.42 -17.37 -27.48
N GLY A 291 -5.26 -17.93 -27.87
CA GLY A 291 -4.74 -17.82 -29.23
C GLY A 291 -4.09 -16.47 -29.58
N HIS A 292 -4.06 -15.50 -28.67
CA HIS A 292 -3.34 -14.24 -28.84
C HIS A 292 -1.98 -14.30 -28.13
N CYS A 293 -0.90 -14.20 -28.89
CA CYS A 293 0.46 -14.21 -28.38
C CYS A 293 1.06 -12.81 -28.38
N THR A 294 1.73 -12.45 -27.29
CA THR A 294 2.27 -11.10 -27.07
C THR A 294 3.70 -11.16 -26.53
N GLY A 295 4.51 -10.16 -26.84
CA GLY A 295 5.79 -9.92 -26.16
C GLY A 295 5.66 -8.93 -25.01
N PHE A 296 4.45 -8.41 -24.75
CA PHE A 296 4.22 -7.35 -23.78
C PHE A 296 4.73 -7.73 -22.38
N TRP A 297 4.66 -9.01 -21.98
CA TRP A 297 5.04 -9.48 -20.64
C TRP A 297 6.46 -10.06 -20.51
N ASP A 298 7.26 -10.04 -21.57
CA ASP A 298 8.61 -10.61 -21.57
C ASP A 298 9.57 -9.83 -20.65
N ASP A 299 10.72 -10.39 -20.24
CA ASP A 299 11.70 -9.66 -19.40
C ASP A 299 11.10 -9.05 -18.12
N GLN A 300 10.30 -9.82 -17.37
CA GLN A 300 9.49 -9.31 -16.26
C GLN A 300 10.27 -8.57 -15.15
N PHE A 301 11.55 -8.89 -14.96
CA PHE A 301 12.39 -8.26 -13.93
C PHE A 301 13.18 -7.05 -14.44
N ASN A 302 12.98 -6.65 -15.69
CA ASN A 302 13.69 -5.53 -16.29
C ASN A 302 12.94 -4.21 -16.02
N THR A 303 13.59 -3.28 -15.33
CA THR A 303 13.04 -1.96 -14.98
C THR A 303 12.68 -1.13 -16.20
N TRP A 304 13.54 -1.12 -17.24
CA TRP A 304 13.26 -0.39 -18.48
C TRP A 304 12.02 -0.93 -19.18
N ARG A 305 11.92 -2.25 -19.32
CA ARG A 305 10.74 -2.92 -19.90
C ARG A 305 9.47 -2.62 -19.11
N THR A 306 9.57 -2.56 -17.78
CA THR A 306 8.43 -2.22 -16.91
C THR A 306 7.99 -0.77 -17.11
N SER A 307 8.93 0.17 -17.21
CA SER A 307 8.61 1.57 -17.54
C SER A 307 7.96 1.70 -18.92
N GLN A 308 8.42 0.94 -19.93
CA GLN A 308 7.80 0.90 -21.25
C GLN A 308 6.37 0.35 -21.21
N ARG A 309 6.08 -0.68 -20.41
CA ARG A 309 4.71 -1.21 -20.21
C ARG A 309 3.77 -0.16 -19.62
N VAL A 310 4.25 0.56 -18.61
CA VAL A 310 3.51 1.66 -17.97
C VAL A 310 3.21 2.75 -19.00
N ASP A 311 4.22 3.18 -19.77
CA ASP A 311 4.04 4.19 -20.82
C ASP A 311 3.03 3.74 -21.88
N GLN A 312 3.14 2.50 -22.36
CA GLN A 312 2.22 1.90 -23.32
C GLN A 312 0.79 1.83 -22.79
N ALA A 313 0.59 1.45 -21.52
CA ALA A 313 -0.73 1.43 -20.90
C ALA A 313 -1.33 2.84 -20.80
N LEU A 314 -0.56 3.83 -20.34
CA LEU A 314 -1.01 5.22 -20.28
C LEU A 314 -1.30 5.80 -21.68
N THR A 315 -0.49 5.46 -22.68
CA THR A 315 -0.69 5.85 -24.07
C THR A 315 -1.96 5.20 -24.66
N ALA A 316 -2.23 3.94 -24.33
CA ALA A 316 -3.46 3.26 -24.75
C ALA A 316 -4.70 3.93 -24.12
N PHE A 317 -4.64 4.31 -22.83
CA PHE A 317 -5.69 5.12 -22.20
C PHE A 317 -5.88 6.47 -22.89
N ALA A 318 -4.80 7.21 -23.16
CA ALA A 318 -4.89 8.51 -23.83
C ALA A 318 -5.48 8.40 -25.24
N LYS A 319 -5.12 7.35 -25.98
CA LYS A 319 -5.69 7.07 -27.31
C LYS A 319 -7.17 6.71 -27.25
N LYS A 320 -7.59 5.91 -26.26
CA LYS A 320 -8.98 5.46 -26.10
C LYS A 320 -9.89 6.55 -25.53
N TYR A 321 -9.34 7.45 -24.70
CA TYR A 321 -10.07 8.53 -24.02
C TYR A 321 -9.38 9.90 -24.25
N PRO A 322 -9.36 10.40 -25.50
CA PRO A 322 -8.60 11.60 -25.87
C PRO A 322 -9.09 12.91 -25.23
N TRP A 323 -10.31 12.92 -24.67
CA TRP A 323 -10.88 14.07 -23.95
C TRP A 323 -10.48 14.13 -22.47
N THR A 324 -9.79 13.10 -21.96
CA THR A 324 -9.26 13.08 -20.59
C THR A 324 -7.75 13.25 -20.60
N PRO A 325 -7.14 13.85 -19.55
CA PRO A 325 -5.69 13.84 -19.42
C PRO A 325 -5.14 12.41 -19.51
N ARG A 326 -4.00 12.25 -20.18
CA ARG A 326 -3.29 10.96 -20.27
C ARG A 326 -3.09 10.34 -18.89
N ASP A 327 -2.52 11.15 -18.01
CA ASP A 327 -2.42 10.89 -16.59
C ASP A 327 -2.46 12.24 -15.87
N VAL A 328 -3.17 12.34 -14.75
CA VAL A 328 -3.07 13.50 -13.83
C VAL A 328 -1.96 13.28 -12.78
N GLY A 329 -1.18 12.20 -12.95
CA GLY A 329 -0.10 11.77 -12.09
C GLY A 329 -0.63 11.11 -10.81
N PRO A 330 0.13 10.21 -10.17
CA PRO A 330 -0.24 9.72 -8.85
C PRO A 330 -0.07 10.83 -7.81
N ALA A 331 -0.95 10.86 -6.81
CA ALA A 331 -0.65 11.67 -5.63
C ALA A 331 0.59 11.13 -4.93
N LYS A 332 1.46 12.04 -4.48
CA LYS A 332 2.62 11.69 -3.66
C LYS A 332 2.13 10.93 -2.43
N CYS A 333 2.62 9.70 -2.25
CA CYS A 333 2.41 8.97 -1.02
C CYS A 333 3.31 9.59 0.06
N ASP A 334 2.72 10.38 0.95
CA ASP A 334 3.42 11.08 2.04
C ASP A 334 3.32 10.37 3.39
N PHE A 335 2.76 9.16 3.40
CA PHE A 335 2.63 8.34 4.60
C PHE A 335 3.99 8.03 5.25
N GLN A 336 4.10 8.29 6.56
CA GLN A 336 5.34 8.12 7.33
C GLN A 336 5.19 6.96 8.32
N TRP A 337 5.47 5.74 7.86
CA TRP A 337 5.24 4.51 8.63
C TRP A 337 5.98 4.49 9.99
N TRP A 338 7.20 5.04 10.06
CA TRP A 338 8.01 5.07 11.29
C TRP A 338 7.39 5.95 12.38
N LYS A 339 6.68 7.01 11.99
CA LYS A 339 5.95 7.89 12.91
C LYS A 339 4.64 7.24 13.38
N TRP A 340 4.06 6.41 12.52
CA TRP A 340 2.73 5.86 12.71
C TRP A 340 2.70 4.56 13.52
N TYR A 341 3.72 3.72 13.36
CA TYR A 341 3.73 2.34 13.86
C TYR A 341 4.75 2.04 14.95
N SER A 342 5.52 3.02 15.41
CA SER A 342 6.54 2.80 16.44
C SER A 342 6.07 3.32 17.81
N PRO A 343 5.99 2.47 18.85
CA PRO A 343 6.21 1.03 18.86
C PRO A 343 5.02 0.22 18.31
N ASP A 344 5.29 -0.89 17.62
CA ASP A 344 4.24 -1.77 17.09
C ASP A 344 3.73 -2.69 18.20
N ARG A 345 2.45 -2.57 18.56
CA ARG A 345 1.82 -3.29 19.67
C ARG A 345 0.82 -4.34 19.21
N TRP A 346 0.67 -4.53 17.90
CA TRP A 346 -0.33 -5.43 17.34
C TRP A 346 0.25 -6.82 17.11
N GLU A 347 -0.54 -7.84 17.43
CA GLU A 347 -0.19 -9.23 17.14
C GLU A 347 -0.22 -9.48 15.62
N HIS A 348 0.79 -10.18 15.10
CA HIS A 348 0.88 -10.54 13.68
C HIS A 348 0.47 -12.01 13.54
N ARG A 349 -0.67 -12.26 12.91
CA ARG A 349 -1.22 -13.60 12.68
C ARG A 349 -1.39 -13.85 11.20
N ASP A 350 -1.48 -15.11 10.77
CA ASP A 350 -1.93 -15.46 9.40
C ASP A 350 -3.47 -15.52 9.39
N PRO A 351 -4.18 -14.56 8.77
CA PRO A 351 -5.64 -14.56 8.69
C PRO A 351 -6.25 -15.73 7.90
N TRP A 352 -5.44 -16.52 7.19
CA TRP A 352 -5.86 -17.66 6.38
C TRP A 352 -5.40 -18.99 6.99
N ALA A 353 -4.69 -18.96 8.13
CA ALA A 353 -4.40 -20.16 8.90
C ALA A 353 -5.71 -20.85 9.26
N LYS A 354 -5.78 -22.16 9.02
CA LYS A 354 -6.92 -22.96 9.47
C LYS A 354 -6.97 -22.89 10.99
N GLU A 355 -8.13 -22.53 11.54
CA GLU A 355 -8.33 -22.56 12.98
C GLU A 355 -8.01 -23.98 13.50
N ASN A 356 -7.04 -24.06 14.42
CA ASN A 356 -6.80 -25.30 15.13
C ASN A 356 -7.98 -25.49 16.08
N LYS A 357 -8.84 -26.47 15.79
CA LYS A 357 -9.98 -26.87 16.65
C LYS A 357 -9.57 -27.35 18.07
N SER A 358 -8.30 -27.26 18.46
CA SER A 358 -7.82 -27.64 19.79
C SER A 358 -8.09 -26.60 20.87
N ASP A 359 -8.20 -25.31 20.51
CA ASP A 359 -8.27 -24.22 21.51
C ASP A 359 -9.68 -23.97 22.05
N GLU A 360 -10.70 -24.55 21.43
CA GLU A 360 -12.08 -24.49 21.93
C GLU A 360 -12.26 -25.35 23.19
N THR A 361 -11.40 -26.36 23.40
CA THR A 361 -11.41 -27.21 24.60
C THR A 361 -10.71 -26.59 25.81
N GLN A 362 -9.92 -25.53 25.62
CA GLN A 362 -9.19 -24.88 26.72
C GLN A 362 -9.94 -23.67 27.29
N LYS A 363 -10.78 -23.00 26.49
CA LYS A 363 -11.64 -21.92 26.98
C LYS A 363 -12.73 -22.38 27.96
N THR A 364 -13.14 -23.65 27.93
CA THR A 364 -14.14 -24.17 28.87
C THR A 364 -13.56 -24.67 30.20
N VAL A 365 -12.23 -24.67 30.38
CA VAL A 365 -11.59 -25.16 31.62
C VAL A 365 -11.23 -24.02 32.58
N ASP A 366 -10.95 -22.82 32.05
CA ASP A 366 -10.53 -21.68 32.89
C ASP A 366 -11.71 -20.86 33.47
N ASP A 367 -12.93 -20.99 32.93
CA ASP A 367 -14.13 -20.34 33.47
C ASP A 367 -14.87 -21.18 34.55
N GLY A 368 -14.33 -22.33 34.92
CA GLY A 368 -14.98 -23.31 35.81
C GLY A 368 -14.53 -23.32 37.28
N ASN A 369 -13.52 -22.54 37.66
CA ASN A 369 -12.97 -22.57 39.03
C ASN A 369 -13.15 -21.24 39.77
N VAL A 370 -14.40 -20.90 40.07
CA VAL A 370 -14.73 -19.99 41.19
C VAL A 370 -15.51 -20.81 42.22
N ALA A 371 -14.79 -21.53 43.06
CA ALA A 371 -15.36 -22.14 44.25
C ALA A 371 -15.70 -21.04 45.25
N VAL A 372 -17.00 -20.79 45.42
CA VAL A 372 -17.58 -19.98 46.48
C VAL A 372 -17.34 -20.69 47.81
N VAL A 373 -16.39 -20.20 48.61
CA VAL A 373 -16.31 -20.55 50.04
C VAL A 373 -17.16 -19.55 50.80
N ALA A 374 -18.37 -19.99 51.14
CA ALA A 374 -19.30 -19.26 51.98
C ALA A 374 -18.81 -19.25 53.44
N ASN A 375 -18.62 -18.06 53.99
CA ASN A 375 -18.59 -17.83 55.44
C ASN A 375 -20.03 -17.85 55.97
N GLY A 376 -20.29 -18.67 56.98
CA GLY A 376 -21.55 -18.68 57.72
C GLY A 376 -21.38 -19.44 59.03
N GLN A 377 -21.35 -18.69 60.13
CA GLN A 377 -21.24 -19.15 61.52
C GLN A 377 -22.47 -19.97 61.96
N ALA A 378 -22.23 -21.00 62.79
CA ALA A 378 -22.96 -21.30 64.03
C ALA A 378 -22.08 -22.24 64.88
#